data_AF-A0A662KS45-F1
#
_entry.id   AF-A0A662KS45-F1
#
_cell.length_a   1.000
_cell.length_b   1.000
_cell.length_c   1.000
_cell.angle_alpha   90.00
_cell.angle_beta   90.00
_cell.angle_gamma   90.00
#
_symmetry.space_group_name_H-M   'P 1'
#
loop_
_entity.id
_entity.type
_entity.pdbx_description
1 polymer ?
#
loop_
_entity_poly.entity_id
_entity_poly.type
_entity_poly.pdbx_seq_one_letter_code
_entity_poly.pdbx_strand_id
1 'polypeptide(L)' 'MASRDKIKEKIEDLNEMRAMIREDLEDLEERKKELPEKKYMKLKAKYEKKLEKIRNKIKQLEEKLNQLEK' A
#
# COMPACT_ATOMS: atom_id res chain seq x y z
N MET A 1 -2.59 24.19 -11.67
CA MET A 1 -3.77 23.30 -11.62
C MET A 1 -3.42 21.85 -11.93
N ALA A 2 -2.63 21.53 -12.97
CA ALA A 2 -2.25 20.14 -13.30
C ALA A 2 -1.50 19.35 -12.20
N SER A 3 -0.74 20.00 -11.32
CA SER A 3 0.09 19.30 -10.32
C SER A 3 -0.72 18.76 -9.14
N ARG A 4 -1.86 19.39 -8.80
CA ARG A 4 -2.72 18.99 -7.68
C ARG A 4 -3.49 17.72 -8.03
N ASP A 5 -4.12 17.72 -9.19
CA ASP A 5 -4.94 16.60 -9.66
C ASP A 5 -4.10 15.34 -9.88
N LYS A 6 -2.88 15.50 -10.44
CA LYS A 6 -1.90 14.41 -10.55
C LYS A 6 -1.46 13.82 -9.21
N ILE A 7 -1.40 14.62 -8.14
CA ILE A 7 -1.07 14.12 -6.80
C ILE A 7 -2.26 13.34 -6.23
N LYS A 8 -3.49 13.81 -6.44
CA LYS A 8 -4.71 13.12 -6.00
C LYS A 8 -4.89 11.78 -6.73
N GLU A 9 -4.77 11.77 -8.05
CA GLU A 9 -4.81 10.56 -8.88
C GLU A 9 -3.78 9.53 -8.38
N LYS A 10 -2.56 9.98 -8.10
CA LYS A 10 -1.52 9.11 -7.56
C LYS A 10 -1.80 8.59 -6.15
N ILE A 11 -2.51 9.35 -5.32
CA ILE A 11 -2.97 8.89 -4.00
C ILE A 11 -4.06 7.83 -4.17
N GLU A 12 -4.99 8.01 -5.12
CA GLU A 12 -6.00 7.01 -5.47
C GLU A 12 -5.36 5.71 -5.97
N ASP A 13 -4.45 5.78 -6.94
CA ASP A 13 -3.70 4.61 -7.43
C ASP A 13 -3.00 3.85 -6.29
N LEU A 14 -2.39 4.58 -5.36
CA LEU A 14 -1.71 3.99 -4.21
C LEU A 14 -2.69 3.38 -3.21
N ASN A 15 -3.89 3.95 -3.05
CA ASN A 15 -4.95 3.38 -2.22
C ASN A 15 -5.54 2.11 -2.83
N GLU A 16 -5.73 2.06 -4.14
CA GLU A 16 -6.11 0.83 -4.86
C GLU A 16 -5.03 -0.24 -4.69
N MET A 17 -3.76 0.12 -4.90
CA MET A 17 -2.64 -0.80 -4.70
C MET A 17 -2.55 -1.30 -3.26
N ARG A 18 -2.87 -0.44 -2.28
CA ARG A 18 -2.96 -0.82 -0.87
C ARG A 18 -4.09 -1.81 -0.62
N ALA A 19 -5.23 -1.63 -1.27
CA ALA A 19 -6.38 -2.54 -1.16
C ALA A 19 -6.03 -3.92 -1.72
N MET A 20 -5.46 -3.98 -2.93
CA MET A 20 -5.01 -5.24 -3.55
C MET A 20 -4.03 -6.00 -2.67
N ILE A 21 -3.06 -5.32 -2.05
CA ILE A 21 -2.08 -6.00 -1.16
C ILE A 21 -2.73 -6.49 0.15
N ARG A 22 -3.82 -5.85 0.59
CA ARG A 22 -4.58 -6.34 1.75
C ARG A 22 -5.34 -7.61 1.41
N GLU A 23 -5.97 -7.65 0.23
CA GLU A 23 -6.62 -8.84 -0.29
C GLU A 23 -5.60 -9.99 -0.45
N ASP A 24 -4.43 -9.72 -1.04
CA ASP A 24 -3.32 -10.70 -1.12
C ASP A 24 -2.89 -11.23 0.26
N LEU A 25 -2.97 -10.40 1.31
CA LEU A 25 -2.63 -10.79 2.69
C LEU A 25 -3.71 -11.64 3.34
N GLU A 26 -4.98 -11.31 3.09
CA GLU A 26 -6.14 -12.09 3.53
C GLU A 26 -6.10 -13.49 2.89
N ASP A 27 -5.90 -13.56 1.57
CA ASP A 27 -5.70 -14.83 0.84
C ASP A 27 -4.51 -15.64 1.39
N LEU A 28 -3.41 -14.97 1.73
CA LEU A 28 -2.24 -15.61 2.33
C LEU A 28 -2.56 -16.17 3.72
N GLU A 29 -3.40 -15.48 4.50
CA GLU A 29 -3.85 -15.91 5.83
C GLU A 29 -4.81 -17.10 5.75
N GLU A 30 -5.73 -17.12 4.78
CA GLU A 30 -6.60 -18.28 4.52
C GLU A 30 -5.78 -19.53 4.16
N ARG A 31 -4.78 -19.34 3.28
CA ARG A 31 -3.90 -20.42 2.82
C ARG A 31 -2.72 -20.71 3.75
N LYS A 32 -2.67 -20.08 4.93
CA LYS A 32 -1.59 -20.26 5.91
C LYS A 32 -1.35 -21.72 6.27
N LYS A 33 -2.42 -22.52 6.34
CA LYS A 33 -2.34 -23.96 6.67
C LYS A 33 -1.77 -24.81 5.52
N GLU A 34 -1.82 -24.32 4.29
CA GLU A 34 -1.30 -25.00 3.09
C GLU A 34 0.19 -24.70 2.85
N LEU A 35 0.74 -23.69 3.54
CA LEU A 35 2.08 -23.19 3.33
C LEU A 35 3.00 -23.55 4.51
N PRO A 36 4.28 -23.88 4.25
CA PRO A 36 5.26 -23.97 5.32
C PRO A 36 5.36 -22.63 6.06
N GLU A 37 5.37 -22.67 7.39
CA GLU A 37 5.37 -21.46 8.25
C GLU A 37 6.47 -20.45 7.85
N LYS A 38 7.67 -20.93 7.55
CA LYS A 38 8.80 -20.10 7.10
C LYS A 38 8.50 -19.37 5.78
N LYS A 39 7.74 -20.00 4.87
CA LYS A 39 7.34 -19.40 3.59
C LYS A 39 6.23 -18.39 3.80
N TYR A 40 5.24 -18.72 4.63
CA TYR A 40 4.16 -17.81 5.04
C TYR A 40 4.73 -16.53 5.68
N MET A 41 5.59 -16.66 6.69
CA MET A 41 6.20 -15.52 7.39
C MET A 41 7.00 -14.62 6.44
N LYS A 42 7.74 -15.21 5.49
CA LYS A 42 8.47 -14.43 4.47
C LYS A 42 7.53 -13.66 3.54
N LEU A 43 6.43 -14.27 3.09
CA LEU A 43 5.46 -13.62 2.22
C LEU A 43 4.71 -12.52 2.97
N LYS A 44 4.27 -12.79 4.19
CA LYS A 44 3.62 -11.82 5.07
C LYS A 44 4.51 -10.59 5.29
N ALA A 45 5.76 -10.79 5.69
CA ALA A 45 6.72 -9.68 5.86
C ALA A 45 6.95 -8.89 4.56
N LYS A 46 6.96 -9.56 3.39
CA LYS A 46 7.09 -8.89 2.09
C LYS A 46 5.88 -7.99 1.80
N TYR A 47 4.66 -8.46 2.04
CA TYR A 47 3.46 -7.68 1.84
C TYR A 47 3.32 -6.53 2.85
N GLU A 48 3.61 -6.78 4.13
CA GLU A 48 3.64 -5.73 5.17
C GLU A 48 4.63 -4.62 4.81
N LYS A 49 5.84 -4.97 4.34
CA LYS A 49 6.84 -3.99 3.90
C LYS A 49 6.36 -3.19 2.67
N LYS A 50 5.60 -3.80 1.76
CA LYS A 50 4.99 -3.06 0.65
C LYS A 50 3.90 -2.10 1.15
N LEU A 51 3.03 -2.54 2.06
CA LEU A 51 2.01 -1.68 2.67
C LEU A 51 2.62 -0.47 3.37
N GLU A 52 3.70 -0.68 4.12
CA GLU A 52 4.42 0.41 4.79
C GLU A 52 4.97 1.43 3.78
N LYS A 53 5.60 0.95 2.70
CA LYS A 53 6.08 1.83 1.62
C LYS A 53 4.97 2.64 0.98
N ILE A 54 3.82 2.02 0.71
CA ILE A 54 2.66 2.69 0.13
C ILE A 54 2.10 3.74 1.10
N ARG A 55 1.94 3.39 2.39
CA ARG A 55 1.50 4.34 3.43
C ARG A 55 2.42 5.55 3.51
N ASN A 56 3.73 5.33 3.55
CA ASN A 56 4.71 6.42 3.57
C ASN A 56 4.63 7.28 2.30
N LYS A 57 4.38 6.66 1.13
CA LYS A 57 4.24 7.38 -0.14
C LYS A 57 2.97 8.24 -0.17
N ILE A 58 1.84 7.70 0.29
CA ILE A 58 0.57 8.44 0.43
C ILE A 58 0.79 9.65 1.35
N LYS A 59 1.36 9.44 2.54
CA LYS A 59 1.63 10.54 3.48
C LYS A 59 2.50 11.65 2.87
N GLN A 60 3.57 11.29 2.15
CA GLN A 60 4.40 12.28 1.44
C GLN A 60 3.63 13.05 0.36
N LEU A 61 2.70 12.39 -0.33
CA LEU A 61 1.86 13.02 -1.35
C LEU A 61 0.80 13.93 -0.72
N GLU A 62 0.20 13.52 0.39
CA GLU A 62 -0.74 14.33 1.18
C GLU A 62 -0.06 15.59 1.75
N GLU A 63 1.16 15.45 2.29
CA GLU A 63 1.95 16.61 2.76
C GLU A 63 2.27 17.58 1.62
N LYS A 64 2.65 17.07 0.44
CA LYS A 64 2.86 17.88 -0.75
C LYS A 64 1.57 18.56 -1.23
N LEU A 65 0.45 17.86 -1.18
CA LEU A 65 -0.85 18.39 -1.54
C LEU A 65 -1.22 19.56 -0.62
N ASN A 66 -1.04 19.39 0.69
CA ASN A 66 -1.29 20.41 1.69
C ASN A 66 -0.39 21.64 1.52
N GLN A 67 0.88 21.45 1.13
CA GLN A 67 1.79 22.57 0.81
C GLN A 67 1.37 23.34 -0.44
N LEU A 68 0.68 22.71 -1.40
CA LEU A 68 0.16 23.37 -2.60
C LEU A 68 -1.18 24.09 -2.37
N GLU A 69 -1.89 23.74 -1.29
CA GLU A 69 -3.16 24.34 -0.89
C GLU A 69 -3.00 25.50 0.11
N LYS A 70 -1.78 25.69 0.63
CA LYS A 70 -1.36 26.86 1.41
C LYS A 70 -0.83 27.97 0.52
#